data_AF-A0A3M1V0V2-F1
#
_entry.id   AF-A0A3M1V0V2-F1
#
_cell.length_a   1.000
_cell.length_b   1.000
_cell.length_c   1.000
_cell.angle_alpha   90.00
_cell.angle_beta   90.00
_cell.angle_gamma   90.00
#
_symmetry.space_group_name_H-M   'P 1'
#
loop_
_entity.id
_entity.type
_entity.pdbx_description
1 polymer ?
#
loop_
_entity_poly.entity_id
_entity_poly.type
_entity_poly.pdbx_seq_one_letter_code
_entity_poly.pdbx_strand_id
1 'polypeptide(L)'
;MLSRILFVVAGLLGFASAQAAPDGQALYIEHCAVCHQFAGAGGIGLPLAGKKFADYSDDYLFKTIRLGRPGRIMPAFEELSDAQVEAIVRFLRVRTGSKPAEYDPAPLGGDAARGKALYQKHCVACHAEDGLGAGKGTGVSVARKRSFLVMPAAIANPGFQRAASDAMIRQIITHGRPASGMPTFGKILSQQEITDVVAYVRELGKRVSPPEPIAPDEKPSHVYESPYDFETTVKNVKQALTGNNFRIFPDRFLEQGLTDEFSVNRRQVGIRFCNFNELYGMLNIEPRLGVVLPCRITILERPGGKVLLVVPNLRVESRWFNNDQLVRLWDHMEETFSEIIDEVTL
;
A
#
# COMPACT_ATOMS: atom_id res chain seq x y z
N MET A 1 48.28 -39.10 54.55
CA MET A 1 47.92 -38.98 53.12
C MET A 1 46.45 -39.29 52.97
N LEU A 2 45.61 -38.31 52.62
CA LEU A 2 44.33 -38.42 51.89
C LEU A 2 43.55 -37.11 52.12
N SER A 3 43.82 -36.16 51.24
CA SER A 3 43.13 -34.86 51.15
C SER A 3 41.71 -35.09 50.61
N ARG A 4 40.68 -34.63 51.33
CA ARG A 4 39.29 -34.63 50.85
C ARG A 4 39.05 -33.35 50.06
N ILE A 5 39.11 -33.47 48.73
CA ILE A 5 38.70 -32.41 47.79
C ILE A 5 37.17 -32.41 47.74
N LEU A 6 36.56 -31.34 48.25
CA LEU A 6 35.15 -31.05 48.09
C LEU A 6 34.94 -30.47 46.67
N PHE A 7 34.34 -31.23 45.77
CA PHE A 7 33.89 -30.70 44.48
C PHE A 7 32.60 -29.88 44.69
N VAL A 8 32.74 -28.55 44.67
CA VAL A 8 31.61 -27.64 44.53
C VAL A 8 31.20 -27.64 43.05
N VAL A 9 30.09 -28.31 42.73
CA VAL A 9 29.45 -28.18 41.42
C VAL A 9 28.74 -26.83 41.39
N ALA A 10 29.41 -25.82 40.85
CA ALA A 10 28.80 -24.53 40.54
C ALA A 10 27.86 -24.73 39.34
N GLY A 11 26.56 -24.78 39.60
CA GLY A 11 25.53 -24.77 38.57
C GLY A 11 25.56 -23.44 37.81
N LEU A 12 26.04 -23.48 36.56
CA LEU A 12 25.84 -22.41 35.58
C LEU A 12 24.36 -22.33 35.22
N LEU A 13 23.60 -21.57 36.02
CA LEU A 13 22.28 -21.07 35.60
C LEU A 13 22.52 -20.07 34.47
N GLY A 14 22.32 -20.51 33.23
CA GLY A 14 22.29 -19.63 32.08
C GLY A 14 21.19 -18.58 32.27
N PHE A 15 21.58 -17.31 32.35
CA PHE A 15 20.65 -16.19 32.25
C PHE A 15 20.09 -16.17 30.82
N ALA A 16 18.97 -16.85 30.60
CA ALA A 16 18.13 -16.56 29.46
C ALA A 16 17.54 -15.17 29.67
N SER A 17 18.07 -14.17 28.95
CA SER A 17 17.46 -12.84 28.90
C SER A 17 16.04 -12.97 28.38
N ALA A 18 15.06 -12.91 29.29
CA ALA A 18 13.65 -12.86 28.92
C ALA A 18 13.40 -11.52 28.24
N GLN A 19 13.41 -11.51 26.91
CA GLN A 19 13.02 -10.33 26.14
C GLN A 19 11.54 -10.06 26.43
N ALA A 20 11.23 -8.85 26.91
CA ALA A 20 9.86 -8.46 27.20
C ALA A 20 8.99 -8.63 25.94
N ALA A 21 7.78 -9.18 26.11
CA ALA A 21 6.85 -9.35 25.00
C ALA A 21 6.55 -7.99 24.34
N PRO A 22 6.38 -7.92 23.01
CA PRO A 22 6.08 -6.66 22.33
C PRO A 22 4.80 -6.01 22.87
N ASP A 23 4.82 -4.67 23.02
CA ASP A 23 3.66 -3.90 23.44
C ASP A 23 2.71 -3.67 22.24
N GLY A 24 1.66 -4.48 22.17
CA GLY A 24 0.64 -4.38 21.12
C GLY A 24 -0.12 -3.06 21.08
N GLN A 25 -0.26 -2.36 22.22
CA GLN A 25 -0.93 -1.06 22.26
C GLN A 25 -0.04 0.02 21.63
N ALA A 26 1.24 0.05 22.02
CA ALA A 26 2.21 0.99 21.45
C ALA A 26 2.32 0.81 19.94
N LEU A 27 2.48 -0.44 19.48
CA LEU A 27 2.54 -0.79 18.06
C LEU A 27 1.26 -0.38 17.30
N TYR A 28 0.08 -0.59 17.89
CA TYR A 28 -1.17 -0.14 17.28
C TYR A 28 -1.22 1.39 17.12
N ILE A 29 -0.78 2.13 18.15
CA ILE A 29 -0.76 3.60 18.11
C ILE A 29 0.18 4.10 17.03
N GLU A 30 1.37 3.51 16.95
CA GLU A 30 2.40 3.88 15.98
C GLU A 30 1.99 3.58 14.54
N HIS A 31 1.45 2.39 14.28
CA HIS A 31 1.27 1.88 12.92
C HIS A 31 -0.18 1.92 12.40
N CYS A 32 -1.18 1.87 13.28
CA CYS A 32 -2.58 1.64 12.88
C CYS A 32 -3.51 2.82 13.17
N ALA A 33 -3.26 3.59 14.24
CA ALA A 33 -4.19 4.60 14.74
C ALA A 33 -4.41 5.77 13.76
N VAL A 34 -3.46 6.08 12.88
CA VAL A 34 -3.62 7.13 11.86
C VAL A 34 -4.81 6.85 10.94
N CYS A 35 -5.06 5.58 10.59
CA CYS A 35 -6.16 5.17 9.72
C CYS A 35 -7.37 4.67 10.51
N HIS A 36 -7.13 3.89 11.57
CA HIS A 36 -8.18 3.21 12.34
C HIS A 36 -8.64 3.98 13.59
N GLN A 37 -8.03 5.14 13.89
CA GLN A 37 -8.21 5.98 15.07
C GLN A 37 -7.73 5.32 16.37
N PHE A 38 -7.35 6.13 17.36
CA PHE A 38 -6.84 5.62 18.65
C PHE A 38 -7.79 4.62 19.33
N ALA A 39 -9.09 4.90 19.27
CA ALA A 39 -10.15 4.04 19.84
C ALA A 39 -10.58 2.89 18.90
N GLY A 40 -10.01 2.76 17.70
CA GLY A 40 -10.46 1.79 16.71
C GLY A 40 -11.80 2.14 16.05
N ALA A 41 -12.25 3.39 16.17
CA ALA A 41 -13.53 3.84 15.60
C ALA A 41 -13.57 3.84 14.06
N GLY A 42 -12.40 3.73 13.40
CA GLY A 42 -12.28 3.81 11.95
C GLY A 42 -12.23 5.24 11.44
N GLY A 43 -12.33 5.43 10.12
CA GLY A 43 -12.27 6.73 9.47
C GLY A 43 -11.79 6.57 8.03
N ILE A 44 -10.47 6.66 7.83
CA ILE A 44 -9.83 6.21 6.58
C ILE A 44 -9.87 4.68 6.52
N GLY A 45 -9.44 4.03 7.61
CA GLY A 45 -9.54 2.60 7.81
C GLY A 45 -10.93 2.18 8.31
N LEU A 46 -11.23 0.89 8.20
CA LEU A 46 -12.45 0.30 8.76
C LEU A 46 -12.45 0.38 10.30
N PRO A 47 -13.61 0.47 10.96
CA PRO A 47 -13.68 0.35 12.41
C PRO A 47 -13.12 -1.02 12.84
N LEU A 48 -12.18 -0.98 13.78
CA LEU A 48 -11.63 -2.16 14.48
C LEU A 48 -12.23 -2.32 15.88
N ALA A 49 -13.07 -1.37 16.29
CA ALA A 49 -13.91 -1.47 17.46
C ALA A 49 -15.29 -2.05 17.10
N GLY A 50 -15.88 -2.80 18.03
CA GLY A 50 -17.26 -3.25 17.96
C GLY A 50 -17.45 -4.76 17.80
N LYS A 51 -18.71 -5.18 17.91
CA LYS A 51 -19.09 -6.61 18.03
C LYS A 51 -18.66 -7.47 16.83
N LYS A 52 -18.64 -6.89 15.62
CA LYS A 52 -18.22 -7.59 14.40
C LYS A 52 -16.76 -8.00 14.38
N PHE A 53 -15.92 -7.46 15.27
CA PHE A 53 -14.54 -7.92 15.39
C PHE A 53 -14.45 -9.40 15.81
N ALA A 54 -15.47 -9.89 16.52
CA ALA A 54 -15.60 -11.30 16.88
C ALA A 54 -15.82 -12.24 15.68
N ASP A 55 -16.23 -11.71 14.52
CA ASP A 55 -16.49 -12.52 13.31
C ASP A 55 -15.18 -12.93 12.59
N TYR A 56 -14.02 -12.45 13.03
CA TYR A 56 -12.74 -12.72 12.40
C TYR A 56 -11.93 -13.72 13.21
N SER A 57 -11.17 -14.60 12.55
CA SER A 57 -10.16 -15.43 13.21
C SER A 57 -8.87 -14.63 13.44
N ASP A 58 -8.04 -15.07 14.39
CA ASP A 58 -6.73 -14.43 14.60
C ASP A 58 -5.81 -14.60 13.40
N ASP A 59 -5.84 -15.77 12.73
CA ASP A 59 -5.11 -16.01 11.48
C ASP A 59 -5.51 -15.01 10.37
N TYR A 60 -6.81 -14.74 10.20
CA TYR A 60 -7.27 -13.74 9.24
C TYR A 60 -6.72 -12.35 9.56
N LEU A 61 -6.77 -11.95 10.83
CA LEU A 61 -6.30 -10.63 11.27
C LEU A 61 -4.78 -10.50 11.10
N PHE A 62 -4.03 -11.51 11.55
CA PHE A 62 -2.59 -11.60 11.39
C PHE A 62 -2.19 -11.47 9.93
N LYS A 63 -2.75 -12.31 9.05
CA LYS A 63 -2.48 -12.26 7.60
C LYS A 63 -2.93 -10.94 6.97
N THR A 64 -4.01 -10.33 7.47
CA THR A 64 -4.46 -9.02 6.99
C THR A 64 -3.46 -7.91 7.33
N ILE A 65 -2.83 -7.94 8.50
CA ILE A 65 -1.77 -6.99 8.86
C ILE A 65 -0.50 -7.29 8.05
N ARG A 66 -0.06 -8.55 8.05
CA ARG A 66 1.17 -8.97 7.36
C ARG A 66 1.15 -8.69 5.87
N LEU A 67 0.05 -9.04 5.20
CA LEU A 67 -0.05 -8.99 3.74
C LEU A 67 -0.71 -7.70 3.22
N GLY A 68 -1.33 -6.93 4.12
CA GLY A 68 -2.11 -5.77 3.76
C GLY A 68 -3.22 -6.07 2.74
N ARG A 69 -3.52 -5.05 1.94
CA ARG A 69 -4.35 -5.15 0.73
C ARG A 69 -3.59 -4.44 -0.39
N PRO A 70 -2.77 -5.16 -1.19
CA PRO A 70 -2.00 -4.55 -2.28
C PRO A 70 -2.88 -3.72 -3.20
N GLY A 71 -2.44 -2.53 -3.58
CA GLY A 71 -3.26 -1.61 -4.40
C GLY A 71 -4.42 -0.94 -3.66
N ARG A 72 -4.48 -1.03 -2.32
CA ARG A 72 -5.51 -0.41 -1.46
C ARG A 72 -4.89 0.38 -0.32
N ILE A 73 -5.73 1.10 0.43
CA ILE A 73 -5.25 2.03 1.46
C ILE A 73 -4.57 1.34 2.65
N MET A 74 -4.82 0.04 2.86
CA MET A 74 -4.22 -0.75 3.93
C MET A 74 -2.91 -1.36 3.43
N PRO A 75 -1.74 -0.84 3.84
CA PRO A 75 -0.45 -1.37 3.42
C PRO A 75 -0.17 -2.73 4.05
N ALA A 76 0.86 -3.40 3.55
CA ALA A 76 1.47 -4.55 4.23
C ALA A 76 2.46 -4.05 5.29
N PHE A 77 2.54 -4.76 6.41
CA PHE A 77 3.49 -4.47 7.49
C PHE A 77 4.53 -5.59 7.54
N GLU A 78 5.45 -5.57 6.57
CA GLU A 78 6.50 -6.57 6.39
C GLU A 78 7.65 -6.39 7.39
N GLU A 79 7.85 -5.16 7.84
CA GLU A 79 8.86 -4.74 8.80
C GLU A 79 8.60 -5.21 10.24
N LEU A 80 7.34 -5.50 10.59
CA LEU A 80 6.97 -6.01 11.90
C LEU A 80 7.33 -7.50 12.02
N SER A 81 7.87 -7.93 13.15
CA SER A 81 8.03 -9.36 13.47
C SER A 81 6.68 -10.03 13.72
N ASP A 82 6.62 -11.36 13.60
CA ASP A 82 5.40 -12.12 13.88
C ASP A 82 4.89 -11.87 15.30
N ALA A 83 5.78 -11.82 16.29
CA ALA A 83 5.45 -11.50 17.67
C ALA A 83 4.84 -10.09 17.84
N GLN A 84 5.29 -9.11 17.05
CA GLN A 84 4.71 -7.76 17.05
C GLN A 84 3.30 -7.76 16.45
N VAL A 85 3.09 -8.46 15.32
CA VAL A 85 1.76 -8.58 14.70
C VAL A 85 0.79 -9.31 15.64
N GLU A 86 1.22 -10.40 16.26
CA GLU A 86 0.43 -11.12 17.27
C GLU A 86 0.08 -10.24 18.48
N ALA A 87 1.02 -9.41 18.94
CA ALA A 87 0.76 -8.47 20.04
C ALA A 87 -0.32 -7.45 19.66
N ILE A 88 -0.31 -6.92 18.43
CA ILE A 88 -1.37 -6.04 17.92
C ILE A 88 -2.73 -6.76 17.89
N VAL A 89 -2.78 -7.99 17.36
CA VAL A 89 -4.03 -8.78 17.30
C VAL A 89 -4.57 -9.03 18.70
N ARG A 90 -3.71 -9.44 19.63
CA ARG A 90 -4.06 -9.67 21.04
C ARG A 90 -4.59 -8.41 21.71
N PHE A 91 -3.93 -7.27 21.47
CA PHE A 91 -4.39 -5.98 21.97
C PHE A 91 -5.80 -5.65 21.47
N LEU A 92 -6.07 -5.82 20.18
CA LEU A 92 -7.40 -5.61 19.60
C LEU A 92 -8.46 -6.56 20.20
N ARG A 93 -8.10 -7.82 20.48
CA ARG A 93 -8.99 -8.78 21.16
C ARG A 93 -9.35 -8.33 22.57
N VAL A 94 -8.35 -7.99 23.37
CA VAL A 94 -8.54 -7.49 24.74
C VAL A 94 -9.41 -6.23 24.74
N ARG A 95 -9.09 -5.27 23.86
CA ARG A 95 -9.83 -4.00 23.73
C ARG A 95 -11.30 -4.23 23.36
N THR A 96 -11.58 -5.19 22.47
CA THR A 96 -12.95 -5.47 22.00
C THR A 96 -13.69 -6.46 22.89
N GLY A 97 -13.02 -7.11 23.84
CA GLY A 97 -13.59 -8.19 24.65
C GLY A 97 -14.06 -9.38 23.81
N SER A 98 -13.48 -9.57 22.62
CA SER A 98 -13.92 -10.59 21.67
C SER A 98 -13.06 -11.85 21.75
N LYS A 99 -13.68 -12.98 21.40
CA LYS A 99 -12.98 -14.25 21.14
C LYS A 99 -12.78 -14.41 19.63
N PRO A 100 -11.71 -15.08 19.19
CA PRO A 100 -11.52 -15.38 17.78
C PRO A 100 -12.64 -16.28 17.26
N ALA A 101 -13.09 -16.02 16.03
CA ALA A 101 -13.93 -16.95 15.30
C ALA A 101 -13.08 -18.14 14.82
N GLU A 102 -13.68 -19.33 14.90
CA GLU A 102 -13.09 -20.55 14.37
C GLU A 102 -13.70 -20.84 12.99
N TYR A 103 -12.83 -20.99 11.99
CA TYR A 103 -13.21 -21.33 10.64
C TYR A 103 -12.37 -22.50 10.15
N ASP A 104 -13.00 -23.47 9.52
CA ASP A 104 -12.28 -24.55 8.83
C ASP A 104 -11.37 -23.94 7.75
N PRO A 105 -10.04 -24.19 7.80
CA PRO A 105 -9.13 -23.72 6.77
C PRO A 105 -9.26 -24.51 5.45
N ALA A 106 -9.93 -25.66 5.46
CA ALA A 106 -10.10 -26.49 4.27
C ALA A 106 -10.87 -25.72 3.16
N PRO A 107 -10.42 -25.82 1.90
CA PRO A 107 -11.17 -25.30 0.77
C PRO A 107 -12.56 -25.94 0.67
N LEU A 108 -13.54 -25.17 0.22
CA LEU A 108 -14.89 -25.68 0.01
C LEU A 108 -15.06 -26.19 -1.43
N GLY A 109 -15.75 -27.34 -1.60
CA GLY A 109 -16.02 -27.95 -2.90
C GLY A 109 -17.18 -27.31 -3.66
N GLY A 110 -16.97 -26.10 -4.19
CA GLY A 110 -17.96 -25.39 -5.03
C GLY A 110 -17.70 -25.50 -6.54
N ASP A 111 -18.73 -25.27 -7.35
CA ASP A 111 -18.64 -25.15 -8.81
C ASP A 111 -18.51 -23.68 -9.22
N ALA A 112 -17.33 -23.30 -9.71
CA ALA A 112 -17.05 -21.92 -10.11
C ALA A 112 -17.87 -21.45 -11.33
N ALA A 113 -18.29 -22.35 -12.23
CA ALA A 113 -19.10 -21.98 -13.39
C ALA A 113 -20.52 -21.59 -12.96
N ARG A 114 -21.13 -22.35 -12.03
CA ARG A 114 -22.41 -21.96 -11.41
C ARG A 114 -22.25 -20.69 -10.57
N GLY A 115 -21.16 -20.60 -9.81
CA GLY A 115 -20.80 -19.42 -9.03
C GLY A 115 -20.70 -18.15 -9.86
N LYS A 116 -20.13 -18.22 -11.07
CA LYS A 116 -20.02 -17.10 -12.01
C LYS A 116 -21.39 -16.52 -12.37
N ALA A 117 -22.35 -17.37 -12.72
CA ALA A 117 -23.70 -16.91 -13.09
C ALA A 117 -24.40 -16.21 -11.90
N LEU A 118 -24.27 -16.76 -10.69
CA LEU A 118 -24.80 -16.16 -9.46
C LEU A 118 -24.11 -14.83 -9.14
N TYR A 119 -22.78 -14.77 -9.30
CA TYR A 119 -21.99 -13.57 -9.09
C TYR A 119 -22.41 -12.43 -10.03
N GLN A 120 -22.58 -12.73 -11.32
CA GLN A 120 -23.06 -11.78 -12.31
C GLN A 120 -24.45 -11.23 -11.96
N LYS A 121 -25.31 -12.06 -11.39
CA LYS A 121 -26.67 -11.66 -11.01
C LYS A 121 -26.73 -10.84 -9.72
N HIS A 122 -25.88 -11.13 -8.74
CA HIS A 122 -26.05 -10.65 -7.37
C HIS A 122 -24.91 -9.79 -6.82
N CYS A 123 -23.69 -9.93 -7.36
CA CYS A 123 -22.48 -9.39 -6.76
C CYS A 123 -21.83 -8.30 -7.62
N VAL A 124 -21.91 -8.43 -8.94
CA VAL A 124 -21.17 -7.59 -9.91
C VAL A 124 -21.47 -6.09 -9.76
N ALA A 125 -22.69 -5.72 -9.40
CA ALA A 125 -23.11 -4.32 -9.29
C ALA A 125 -22.29 -3.54 -8.23
N CYS A 126 -21.78 -4.25 -7.21
CA CYS A 126 -20.95 -3.65 -6.16
C CYS A 126 -19.49 -4.10 -6.26
N HIS A 127 -19.25 -5.40 -6.51
CA HIS A 127 -17.91 -5.97 -6.51
C HIS A 127 -17.18 -5.91 -7.86
N ALA A 128 -17.83 -5.39 -8.91
CA ALA A 128 -17.35 -5.32 -10.30
C ALA A 128 -17.08 -6.71 -10.92
N GLU A 129 -16.86 -6.77 -12.23
CA GLU A 129 -16.63 -8.02 -12.95
C GLU A 129 -15.30 -8.69 -12.58
N ASP A 130 -14.29 -7.87 -12.25
CA ASP A 130 -12.95 -8.30 -11.85
C ASP A 130 -12.85 -8.64 -10.35
N GLY A 131 -13.90 -8.40 -9.57
CA GLY A 131 -13.89 -8.61 -8.12
C GLY A 131 -13.06 -7.58 -7.34
N LEU A 132 -12.63 -6.48 -7.96
CA LEU A 132 -11.85 -5.42 -7.32
C LEU A 132 -12.72 -4.31 -6.72
N GLY A 133 -14.05 -4.44 -6.79
CA GLY A 133 -14.98 -3.44 -6.27
C GLY A 133 -15.19 -2.27 -7.22
N ALA A 134 -16.43 -1.80 -7.29
CA ALA A 134 -16.78 -0.65 -8.12
C ALA A 134 -16.12 0.64 -7.58
N GLY A 135 -15.20 1.22 -8.36
CA GLY A 135 -14.53 2.50 -8.04
C GLY A 135 -13.09 2.60 -8.57
N LYS A 136 -12.50 3.81 -8.52
CA LYS A 136 -11.09 4.06 -8.87
C LYS A 136 -10.24 4.31 -7.61
N GLY A 137 -8.97 3.93 -7.64
CA GLY A 137 -7.97 4.16 -6.59
C GLY A 137 -8.02 3.14 -5.44
N THR A 138 -7.55 3.56 -4.26
CA THR A 138 -7.25 2.68 -3.12
C THR A 138 -8.45 2.17 -2.31
N GLY A 139 -9.69 2.37 -2.80
CA GLY A 139 -10.92 2.01 -2.09
C GLY A 139 -11.35 3.00 -1.01
N VAL A 140 -10.67 4.15 -0.88
CA VAL A 140 -11.10 5.28 -0.05
C VAL A 140 -11.06 6.57 -0.87
N SER A 141 -12.11 7.37 -0.78
CA SER A 141 -12.10 8.73 -1.30
C SER A 141 -11.80 9.70 -0.17
N VAL A 142 -10.56 10.18 -0.11
CA VAL A 142 -10.13 11.23 0.85
C VAL A 142 -10.58 12.62 0.38
N ALA A 143 -10.67 12.83 -0.94
CA ALA A 143 -11.06 14.12 -1.54
C ALA A 143 -12.03 13.99 -2.73
N ARG A 144 -12.62 12.80 -2.94
CA ARG A 144 -13.53 12.50 -4.06
C ARG A 144 -14.93 12.19 -3.54
N LYS A 145 -15.96 12.46 -4.35
CA LYS A 145 -17.32 11.97 -4.04
C LYS A 145 -17.30 10.45 -3.93
N ARG A 146 -18.03 9.91 -2.96
CA ARG A 146 -18.17 8.46 -2.77
C ARG A 146 -19.49 8.01 -3.39
N SER A 147 -19.44 7.00 -4.24
CA SER A 147 -20.65 6.35 -4.78
C SER A 147 -21.31 5.42 -3.77
N PHE A 148 -20.57 5.01 -2.74
CA PHE A 148 -21.05 4.13 -1.66
C PHE A 148 -20.66 4.71 -0.29
N LEU A 149 -21.55 4.58 0.70
CA LEU A 149 -21.24 4.93 2.09
C LEU A 149 -20.08 4.09 2.64
N VAL A 150 -20.05 2.80 2.26
CA VAL A 150 -18.96 1.86 2.52
C VAL A 150 -18.56 1.26 1.18
N MET A 151 -17.31 1.50 0.76
CA MET A 151 -16.82 0.97 -0.51
C MET A 151 -16.84 -0.57 -0.49
N PRO A 152 -17.38 -1.22 -1.54
CA PRO A 152 -17.34 -2.67 -1.66
C PRO A 152 -15.91 -3.19 -1.58
N ALA A 153 -15.71 -4.28 -0.85
CA ALA A 153 -14.39 -4.89 -0.71
C ALA A 153 -13.88 -5.40 -2.06
N ALA A 154 -12.57 -5.22 -2.28
CA ALA A 154 -11.85 -5.84 -3.38
C ALA A 154 -11.64 -7.33 -3.06
N ILE A 155 -12.65 -8.14 -3.32
CA ILE A 155 -12.67 -9.56 -2.98
C ILE A 155 -11.65 -10.37 -3.80
N ALA A 156 -11.27 -9.94 -5.00
CA ALA A 156 -10.21 -10.57 -5.78
C ALA A 156 -8.79 -10.12 -5.35
N ASN A 157 -8.67 -9.22 -4.36
CA ASN A 157 -7.38 -8.72 -3.91
C ASN A 157 -6.50 -9.86 -3.36
N PRO A 158 -5.22 -9.95 -3.75
CA PRO A 158 -4.36 -11.07 -3.37
C PRO A 158 -4.12 -11.14 -1.85
N GLY A 159 -4.01 -10.00 -1.15
CA GLY A 159 -3.91 -9.96 0.31
C GLY A 159 -5.17 -10.49 1.00
N PHE A 160 -6.35 -10.15 0.48
CA PHE A 160 -7.62 -10.69 0.98
C PHE A 160 -7.75 -12.19 0.71
N GLN A 161 -7.45 -12.62 -0.51
CA GLN A 161 -7.55 -14.02 -0.94
C GLN A 161 -6.66 -14.94 -0.10
N ARG A 162 -5.45 -14.51 0.25
CA ARG A 162 -4.57 -15.30 1.14
C ARG A 162 -4.99 -15.27 2.62
N ALA A 163 -5.64 -14.20 3.07
CA ALA A 163 -6.03 -14.03 4.47
C ALA A 163 -7.37 -14.72 4.81
N ALA A 164 -8.39 -14.60 3.96
CA ALA A 164 -9.72 -15.13 4.23
C ALA A 164 -9.77 -16.63 3.89
N SER A 165 -10.38 -17.45 4.76
CA SER A 165 -10.73 -18.84 4.44
C SER A 165 -12.04 -18.93 3.66
N ASP A 166 -12.27 -20.05 2.97
CA ASP A 166 -13.52 -20.27 2.22
C ASP A 166 -14.73 -20.27 3.15
N ALA A 167 -14.61 -20.91 4.32
CA ALA A 167 -15.63 -20.93 5.35
C ALA A 167 -15.99 -19.51 5.83
N MET A 168 -14.99 -18.64 6.02
CA MET A 168 -15.22 -17.24 6.39
C MET A 168 -15.93 -16.46 5.27
N ILE A 169 -15.53 -16.63 4.00
CA ILE A 169 -16.19 -15.97 2.87
C ILE A 169 -17.65 -16.45 2.78
N ARG A 170 -17.91 -17.76 2.90
CA ARG A 170 -19.27 -18.33 2.94
C ARG A 170 -20.09 -17.74 4.08
N GLN A 171 -19.52 -17.61 5.28
CA GLN A 171 -20.17 -17.00 6.45
C GLN A 171 -20.57 -15.55 6.18
N ILE A 172 -19.68 -14.76 5.58
CA ILE A 172 -19.92 -13.35 5.22
C ILE A 172 -21.04 -13.23 4.18
N ILE A 173 -21.05 -14.07 3.14
CA ILE A 173 -22.10 -14.05 2.12
C ILE A 173 -23.45 -14.48 2.74
N THR A 174 -23.44 -15.53 3.55
CA THR A 174 -24.63 -16.07 4.21
C THR A 174 -25.32 -15.02 5.07
N HIS A 175 -24.57 -14.33 5.93
CA HIS A 175 -25.13 -13.37 6.88
C HIS A 175 -25.24 -11.94 6.30
N GLY A 176 -24.47 -11.65 5.25
CA GLY A 176 -24.36 -10.33 4.66
C GLY A 176 -23.68 -9.31 5.57
N ARG A 177 -23.71 -8.05 5.13
CA ARG A 177 -23.32 -6.88 5.93
C ARG A 177 -24.36 -5.77 5.75
N PRO A 178 -25.53 -5.87 6.39
CA PRO A 178 -26.63 -4.90 6.18
C PRO A 178 -26.23 -3.46 6.46
N ALA A 179 -25.42 -3.21 7.49
CA ALA A 179 -24.90 -1.88 7.81
C ALA A 179 -24.02 -1.25 6.70
N SER A 180 -23.44 -2.07 5.80
CA SER A 180 -22.70 -1.60 4.63
C SER A 180 -23.47 -1.79 3.32
N GLY A 181 -24.77 -2.12 3.39
CA GLY A 181 -25.61 -2.36 2.20
C GLY A 181 -25.47 -3.73 1.53
N MET A 182 -24.66 -4.65 2.07
CA MET A 182 -24.55 -6.02 1.53
C MET A 182 -25.69 -6.89 2.11
N PRO A 183 -26.61 -7.41 1.28
CA PRO A 183 -27.75 -8.22 1.75
C PRO A 183 -27.33 -9.54 2.40
N THR A 184 -28.23 -10.09 3.22
CA THR A 184 -28.11 -11.43 3.80
C THR A 184 -28.49 -12.50 2.75
N PHE A 185 -27.52 -13.00 1.99
CA PHE A 185 -27.81 -13.91 0.88
C PHE A 185 -28.24 -15.30 1.31
N GLY A 186 -28.04 -15.71 2.58
CA GLY A 186 -28.58 -16.98 3.09
C GLY A 186 -30.12 -17.05 3.09
N LYS A 187 -30.81 -15.93 2.86
CA LYS A 187 -32.27 -15.88 2.66
C LYS A 187 -32.69 -15.99 1.19
N ILE A 188 -31.73 -15.92 0.26
CA ILE A 188 -31.96 -15.81 -1.19
C ILE A 188 -31.34 -17.01 -1.92
N LEU A 189 -30.18 -17.46 -1.46
CA LEU A 189 -29.37 -18.53 -2.04
C LEU A 189 -29.23 -19.66 -1.03
N SER A 190 -29.21 -20.89 -1.53
CA SER A 190 -28.87 -22.08 -0.76
C SER A 190 -27.40 -22.09 -0.35
N GLN A 191 -27.04 -22.92 0.65
CA GLN A 191 -25.64 -23.05 1.08
C GLN A 191 -24.71 -23.57 -0.02
N GLN A 192 -25.21 -24.41 -0.92
CA GLN A 192 -24.44 -24.88 -2.07
C GLN A 192 -24.21 -23.75 -3.08
N GLU A 193 -25.23 -22.97 -3.41
CA GLU A 193 -25.09 -21.82 -4.32
C GLU A 193 -24.11 -20.78 -3.76
N ILE A 194 -24.13 -20.52 -2.45
CA ILE A 194 -23.13 -19.65 -1.82
C ILE A 194 -21.73 -20.26 -1.94
N THR A 195 -21.60 -21.57 -1.75
CA THR A 195 -20.32 -22.28 -1.88
C THR A 195 -19.79 -22.21 -3.33
N ASP A 196 -20.67 -22.30 -4.32
CA ASP A 196 -20.35 -22.10 -5.73
C ASP A 196 -19.85 -20.66 -5.99
N VAL A 197 -20.51 -19.65 -5.39
CA VAL A 197 -20.04 -18.25 -5.44
C VAL A 197 -18.65 -18.11 -4.81
N VAL A 198 -18.36 -18.77 -3.68
CA VAL A 198 -17.02 -18.75 -3.06
C VAL A 198 -15.98 -19.32 -4.03
N ALA A 199 -16.27 -20.44 -4.70
CA ALA A 199 -15.36 -21.02 -5.69
C ALA A 199 -15.06 -20.05 -6.84
N TYR A 200 -16.07 -19.31 -7.33
CA TYR A 200 -15.85 -18.28 -8.34
C TYR A 200 -15.05 -17.08 -7.82
N VAL A 201 -15.28 -16.64 -6.58
CA VAL A 201 -14.49 -15.58 -5.94
C VAL A 201 -13.00 -15.98 -5.82
N ARG A 202 -12.72 -17.27 -5.56
CA ARG A 202 -11.34 -17.79 -5.61
C ARG A 202 -10.75 -17.77 -7.01
N GLU A 203 -11.55 -18.10 -8.02
CA GLU A 203 -11.11 -18.03 -9.41
C GLU A 203 -10.77 -16.60 -9.82
N LEU A 204 -11.58 -15.60 -9.44
CA LEU A 204 -11.27 -14.19 -9.65
C LEU A 204 -9.92 -13.80 -9.02
N GLY A 205 -9.65 -14.26 -7.79
CA GLY A 205 -8.39 -14.03 -7.10
C GLY A 205 -7.16 -14.55 -7.86
N LYS A 206 -7.28 -15.66 -8.59
CA LYS A 206 -6.19 -16.23 -9.40
C LYS A 206 -5.88 -15.41 -10.65
N ARG A 207 -6.81 -14.56 -11.10
CA ARG A 207 -6.65 -13.72 -12.30
C ARG A 207 -5.95 -12.40 -12.01
N VAL A 208 -5.86 -12.00 -10.73
CA VAL A 208 -5.19 -10.76 -10.32
C VAL A 208 -3.72 -11.07 -10.05
N SER A 209 -2.85 -10.65 -10.97
CA SER A 209 -1.40 -10.69 -10.74
C SER A 209 -1.03 -9.68 -9.65
N PRO A 210 -0.21 -10.07 -8.66
CA PRO A 210 0.37 -9.10 -7.75
C PRO A 210 1.26 -8.12 -8.53
N PRO A 211 1.47 -6.91 -8.02
CA PRO A 211 2.35 -5.97 -8.68
C PRO A 211 3.80 -6.49 -8.63
N GLU A 212 4.58 -6.22 -9.68
CA GLU A 212 5.99 -6.59 -9.72
C GLU A 212 6.75 -5.93 -8.55
N PRO A 213 7.56 -6.69 -7.79
CA PRO A 213 8.39 -6.14 -6.73
C PRO A 213 9.35 -5.09 -7.26
N ILE A 214 9.66 -4.08 -6.44
CA ILE A 214 10.78 -3.19 -6.72
C ILE A 214 12.07 -3.98 -6.50
N ALA A 215 13.02 -3.90 -7.43
CA ALA A 215 14.33 -4.53 -7.26
C ALA A 215 15.04 -3.95 -6.01
N PRO A 216 15.74 -4.77 -5.20
CA PRO A 216 16.34 -4.28 -3.94
C PRO A 216 17.34 -3.13 -4.10
N ASP A 217 17.94 -3.01 -5.28
CA ASP A 217 18.92 -1.98 -5.65
C ASP A 217 18.30 -0.75 -6.34
N GLU A 218 17.00 -0.78 -6.64
CA GLU A 218 16.29 0.32 -7.27
C GLU A 218 16.23 1.53 -6.31
N LYS A 219 16.71 2.68 -6.79
CA LYS A 219 16.79 3.90 -5.97
C LYS A 219 15.60 4.82 -6.24
N PRO A 220 15.16 5.64 -5.26
CA PRO A 220 14.12 6.65 -5.46
C PRO A 220 14.45 7.74 -6.48
N SER A 221 15.68 7.79 -6.97
CA SER A 221 16.13 8.76 -7.97
C SER A 221 17.15 8.16 -8.92
N HIS A 222 17.03 8.48 -10.19
CA HIS A 222 18.05 8.28 -11.19
C HIS A 222 19.04 9.46 -11.17
N VAL A 223 20.31 9.18 -11.44
CA VAL A 223 21.37 10.18 -11.50
C VAL A 223 22.08 10.04 -12.84
N TYR A 224 22.09 11.13 -13.62
CA TYR A 224 22.72 11.20 -14.92
C TYR A 224 23.82 12.25 -14.91
N GLU A 225 24.86 12.05 -15.72
CA GLU A 225 25.91 13.05 -15.96
C GLU A 225 25.58 13.79 -17.26
N SER A 226 25.61 15.13 -17.24
CA SER A 226 25.44 15.93 -18.45
C SER A 226 26.79 16.08 -19.16
N PRO A 227 26.84 15.98 -20.50
CA PRO A 227 28.05 16.30 -21.26
C PRO A 227 28.26 17.82 -21.40
N TYR A 228 27.31 18.63 -20.95
CA TYR A 228 27.30 20.08 -21.07
C TYR A 228 27.66 20.79 -19.76
N ASP A 229 28.02 22.07 -19.85
CA ASP A 229 28.16 22.93 -18.68
C ASP A 229 26.81 23.23 -18.02
N PHE A 230 26.83 23.72 -16.78
CA PHE A 230 25.64 23.92 -15.96
C PHE A 230 24.55 24.78 -16.63
N GLU A 231 24.93 25.88 -17.27
CA GLU A 231 23.95 26.81 -17.88
C GLU A 231 23.32 26.17 -19.12
N THR A 232 24.14 25.50 -19.92
CA THR A 232 23.69 24.77 -21.11
C THR A 232 22.76 23.62 -20.72
N THR A 233 23.10 22.82 -19.69
CA THR A 233 22.22 21.75 -19.17
C THR A 233 20.89 22.32 -18.69
N VAL A 234 20.89 23.40 -17.90
CA VAL A 234 19.65 24.04 -17.43
C VAL A 234 18.78 24.49 -18.59
N LYS A 235 19.37 25.11 -19.62
CA LYS A 235 18.66 25.55 -20.82
C LYS A 235 18.06 24.38 -21.59
N ASN A 236 18.84 23.33 -21.86
CA ASN A 236 18.41 22.15 -22.61
C ASN A 236 17.24 21.45 -21.90
N VAL A 237 17.33 21.25 -20.58
CA VAL A 237 16.24 20.67 -19.77
C VAL A 237 14.96 21.50 -19.87
N LYS A 238 15.05 22.84 -19.74
CA LYS A 238 13.86 23.69 -19.86
C LYS A 238 13.23 23.64 -21.26
N GLN A 239 14.07 23.56 -22.30
CA GLN A 239 13.59 23.46 -23.68
C GLN A 239 12.89 22.11 -23.93
N ALA A 240 13.51 20.99 -23.55
CA ALA A 240 12.95 19.65 -23.69
C ALA A 240 11.62 19.50 -22.91
N LEU A 241 11.56 20.02 -21.67
CA LEU A 241 10.33 20.05 -20.87
C LEU A 241 9.20 20.82 -21.58
N THR A 242 9.52 22.00 -22.13
CA THR A 242 8.54 22.83 -22.84
C THR A 242 8.07 22.14 -24.13
N GLY A 243 8.99 21.50 -24.87
CA GLY A 243 8.68 20.72 -26.07
C GLY A 243 7.71 19.56 -25.80
N ASN A 244 7.81 18.96 -24.62
CA ASN A 244 6.93 17.89 -24.14
C ASN A 244 5.70 18.39 -23.36
N ASN A 245 5.28 19.65 -23.60
CA ASN A 245 4.07 20.25 -23.02
C ASN A 245 4.05 20.32 -21.48
N PHE A 246 5.22 20.36 -20.84
CA PHE A 246 5.32 20.66 -19.41
C PHE A 246 5.37 22.16 -19.16
N ARG A 247 4.57 22.64 -18.21
CA ARG A 247 4.67 24.00 -17.69
C ARG A 247 5.73 24.06 -16.61
N ILE A 248 6.74 24.90 -16.83
CA ILE A 248 7.80 25.16 -15.85
C ILE A 248 7.36 26.23 -14.86
N PHE A 249 7.53 25.97 -13.57
CA PHE A 249 7.36 26.91 -12.47
C PHE A 249 8.68 27.62 -12.15
N PRO A 250 8.67 28.74 -11.40
CA PRO A 250 9.91 29.43 -11.03
C PRO A 250 10.92 28.49 -10.36
N ASP A 251 12.17 28.58 -10.82
CA ASP A 251 13.28 27.80 -10.28
C ASP A 251 13.47 28.07 -8.79
N ARG A 252 13.98 27.06 -8.08
CA ARG A 252 14.41 27.18 -6.69
C ARG A 252 15.83 26.64 -6.58
N PHE A 253 16.76 27.46 -6.09
CA PHE A 253 18.07 26.94 -5.72
C PHE A 253 17.92 26.04 -4.49
N LEU A 254 18.75 25.01 -4.40
CA LEU A 254 18.57 23.95 -3.40
C LEU A 254 18.66 24.48 -1.95
N GLU A 255 19.53 25.45 -1.74
CA GLU A 255 19.79 26.09 -0.45
C GLU A 255 18.90 27.32 -0.20
N GLN A 256 18.04 27.70 -1.16
CA GLN A 256 17.25 28.91 -1.06
C GLN A 256 16.23 28.84 0.08
N GLY A 257 16.45 29.68 1.09
CA GLY A 257 15.66 29.71 2.33
C GLY A 257 16.18 28.79 3.44
N LEU A 258 17.27 28.05 3.18
CA LEU A 258 18.02 27.29 4.18
C LEU A 258 19.28 28.04 4.65
N THR A 259 19.85 28.86 3.76
CA THR A 259 21.01 29.73 4.04
C THR A 259 20.64 31.20 3.86
N ASP A 260 21.55 32.10 4.23
CA ASP A 260 21.41 33.50 3.85
C ASP A 260 21.39 33.66 2.33
N GLU A 261 20.69 34.69 1.86
CA GLU A 261 20.42 34.90 0.42
C GLU A 261 21.69 35.13 -0.42
N PHE A 262 22.79 35.56 0.19
CA PHE A 262 24.05 35.83 -0.49
C PHE A 262 24.97 34.61 -0.57
N SER A 263 24.79 33.62 0.30
CA SER A 263 25.55 32.37 0.29
C SER A 263 24.91 31.25 -0.52
N VAL A 264 23.69 31.44 -1.05
CA VAL A 264 22.98 30.40 -1.82
C VAL A 264 23.82 29.96 -3.03
N ASN A 265 24.13 28.68 -3.09
CA ASN A 265 24.82 28.12 -4.23
C ASN A 265 23.92 28.11 -5.48
N ARG A 266 24.23 28.99 -6.44
CA ARG A 266 23.48 29.11 -7.71
C ARG A 266 23.79 28.01 -8.73
N ARG A 267 24.76 27.14 -8.44
CA ARG A 267 25.10 25.96 -9.24
C ARG A 267 24.33 24.71 -8.82
N GLN A 268 23.27 24.85 -8.04
CA GLN A 268 22.37 23.77 -7.63
C GLN A 268 20.93 24.24 -7.70
N VAL A 269 20.17 23.76 -8.69
CA VAL A 269 18.83 24.24 -8.99
C VAL A 269 17.83 23.10 -9.15
N GLY A 270 16.65 23.24 -8.56
CA GLY A 270 15.50 22.39 -8.81
C GLY A 270 14.58 23.04 -9.84
N ILE A 271 14.51 22.48 -11.04
CA ILE A 271 13.53 22.86 -12.06
C ILE A 271 12.23 22.14 -11.74
N ARG A 272 11.20 22.89 -11.38
CA ARG A 272 9.87 22.37 -11.05
C ARG A 272 8.94 22.51 -12.25
N PHE A 273 8.20 21.48 -12.58
CA PHE A 273 7.37 21.47 -13.77
C PHE A 273 6.17 20.53 -13.63
N CYS A 274 5.15 20.71 -14.46
CA CYS A 274 3.95 19.88 -14.45
C CYS A 274 3.31 19.82 -15.83
N ASN A 275 2.81 18.64 -16.22
CA ASN A 275 1.88 18.47 -17.32
C ASN A 275 0.47 18.39 -16.73
N PHE A 276 -0.35 19.41 -16.97
CA PHE A 276 -1.67 19.50 -16.34
C PHE A 276 -2.69 18.49 -16.87
N ASN A 277 -2.49 17.98 -18.09
CA ASN A 277 -3.34 16.94 -18.67
C ASN A 277 -3.16 15.64 -17.90
N GLU A 278 -1.91 15.24 -17.67
CA GLU A 278 -1.57 14.05 -16.88
C GLU A 278 -1.95 14.21 -15.41
N LEU A 279 -1.63 15.37 -14.83
CA LEU A 279 -1.88 15.66 -13.42
C LEU A 279 -3.34 15.44 -13.03
N TYR A 280 -4.29 15.93 -13.84
CA TYR A 280 -5.71 15.80 -13.50
C TYR A 280 -6.17 14.34 -13.51
N GLY A 281 -5.68 13.54 -14.46
CA GLY A 281 -5.95 12.10 -14.51
C GLY A 281 -5.40 11.39 -13.26
N MET A 282 -4.16 11.72 -12.88
CA MET A 282 -3.47 11.13 -11.74
C MET A 282 -4.12 11.49 -10.40
N LEU A 283 -4.45 12.77 -10.16
CA LEU A 283 -5.11 13.21 -8.92
C LEU A 283 -6.52 12.60 -8.75
N ASN A 284 -7.20 12.29 -9.85
CA ASN A 284 -8.49 11.60 -9.81
C ASN A 284 -8.37 10.13 -9.36
N ILE A 285 -7.19 9.53 -9.49
CA ILE A 285 -6.89 8.18 -9.02
C ILE A 285 -6.30 8.22 -7.61
N GLU A 286 -5.36 9.12 -7.38
CA GLU A 286 -4.64 9.29 -6.12
C GLU A 286 -4.46 10.77 -5.76
N PRO A 287 -5.31 11.33 -4.90
CA PRO A 287 -5.15 12.73 -4.48
C PRO A 287 -3.93 12.94 -3.59
N ARG A 288 -3.37 11.89 -2.95
CA ARG A 288 -2.16 12.01 -2.11
C ARG A 288 -0.92 12.40 -2.90
N LEU A 289 -0.95 12.35 -4.23
CA LEU A 289 0.15 12.79 -5.08
C LEU A 289 0.58 14.23 -4.84
N GLY A 290 -0.29 15.08 -4.29
CA GLY A 290 0.06 16.45 -3.92
C GLY A 290 1.32 16.55 -3.05
N VAL A 291 1.73 15.49 -2.34
CA VAL A 291 2.95 15.48 -1.49
C VAL A 291 4.25 15.32 -2.30
N VAL A 292 4.18 14.77 -3.51
CA VAL A 292 5.34 14.58 -4.41
C VAL A 292 5.31 15.51 -5.63
N LEU A 293 4.23 16.28 -5.79
CA LEU A 293 4.05 17.22 -6.88
C LEU A 293 4.48 18.65 -6.48
N PRO A 294 4.85 19.50 -7.47
CA PRO A 294 5.04 19.19 -8.89
C PRO A 294 6.30 18.35 -9.14
N CYS A 295 6.41 17.76 -10.34
CA CYS A 295 7.62 17.06 -10.74
C CYS A 295 8.84 17.99 -10.67
N ARG A 296 10.01 17.41 -10.40
CA ARG A 296 11.26 18.17 -10.23
C ARG A 296 12.44 17.43 -10.84
N ILE A 297 13.24 18.12 -11.64
CA ILE A 297 14.59 17.69 -12.03
C ILE A 297 15.57 18.58 -11.28
N THR A 298 16.51 17.99 -10.55
CA THR A 298 17.54 18.75 -9.83
C THR A 298 18.84 18.70 -10.61
N ILE A 299 19.39 19.86 -10.94
CA ILE A 299 20.66 20.00 -11.66
C ILE A 299 21.68 20.57 -10.68
N LEU A 300 22.82 19.90 -10.54
CA LEU A 300 23.90 20.36 -9.68
C LEU A 300 25.27 20.23 -10.34
N GLU A 301 26.09 21.26 -10.21
CA GLU A 301 27.50 21.22 -10.54
C GLU A 301 28.31 20.75 -9.32
N ARG A 302 29.14 19.73 -9.50
CA ARG A 302 30.07 19.22 -8.49
C ARG A 302 31.44 19.91 -8.61
N PRO A 303 32.25 19.91 -7.54
CA PRO A 303 33.66 20.29 -7.63
C PRO A 303 34.35 19.51 -8.75
N GLY A 304 35.03 20.23 -9.65
CA GLY A 304 35.61 19.65 -10.87
C GLY A 304 34.78 19.84 -12.16
N GLY A 305 33.68 20.59 -12.09
CA GLY A 305 32.89 21.00 -13.28
C GLY A 305 31.92 19.94 -13.81
N LYS A 306 31.80 18.79 -13.13
CA LYS A 306 30.82 17.75 -13.49
C LYS A 306 29.41 18.21 -13.17
N VAL A 307 28.51 18.12 -14.14
CA VAL A 307 27.10 18.47 -13.98
C VAL A 307 26.26 17.21 -13.88
N LEU A 308 25.44 17.10 -12.84
CA LEU A 308 24.56 15.96 -12.60
C LEU A 308 23.10 16.38 -12.69
N LEU A 309 22.28 15.51 -13.28
CA LEU A 309 20.82 15.57 -13.23
C LEU A 309 20.31 14.49 -12.29
N VAL A 310 19.54 14.89 -11.28
CA VAL A 310 18.85 13.98 -10.36
C VAL A 310 17.37 14.03 -10.66
N VAL A 311 16.84 12.88 -11.07
CA VAL A 311 15.48 12.72 -11.57
C VAL A 311 14.73 11.72 -10.67
N PRO A 312 13.52 12.03 -10.22
CA PRO A 312 12.67 11.09 -9.50
C PRO A 312 12.50 9.77 -10.25
N ASN A 313 12.64 8.65 -9.54
CA ASN A 313 12.29 7.35 -10.07
C ASN A 313 10.80 7.12 -9.83
N LEU A 314 10.00 7.36 -10.87
CA LEU A 314 8.55 7.31 -10.77
C LEU A 314 8.04 5.88 -10.48
N ARG A 315 8.76 4.84 -10.92
CA ARG A 315 8.46 3.44 -10.57
C ARG A 315 8.56 3.21 -9.07
N VAL A 316 9.56 3.78 -8.40
CA VAL A 316 9.70 3.68 -6.94
C VAL A 316 8.70 4.58 -6.21
N GLU A 317 8.61 5.85 -6.59
CA GLU A 317 7.72 6.82 -5.92
C GLU A 317 6.25 6.40 -6.02
N SER A 318 5.85 5.78 -7.13
CA SER A 318 4.48 5.31 -7.34
C SER A 318 4.00 4.33 -6.28
N ARG A 319 4.93 3.52 -5.76
CA ARG A 319 4.66 2.43 -4.83
C ARG A 319 4.39 2.93 -3.42
N TRP A 320 4.86 4.12 -3.06
CA TRP A 320 4.59 4.74 -1.74
C TRP A 320 3.10 4.94 -1.48
N PHE A 321 2.28 5.00 -2.54
CA PHE A 321 0.85 5.20 -2.42
C PHE A 321 0.06 3.87 -2.30
N ASN A 322 0.70 2.71 -2.49
CA ASN A 322 0.06 1.39 -2.55
C ASN A 322 -1.19 1.40 -3.48
N ASN A 323 -1.02 1.89 -4.71
CA ASN A 323 -2.10 2.07 -5.68
C ASN A 323 -1.68 1.57 -7.08
N ASP A 324 -2.16 0.39 -7.46
CA ASP A 324 -1.72 -0.27 -8.71
C ASP A 324 -2.27 0.40 -9.97
N GLN A 325 -3.36 1.16 -9.87
CA GLN A 325 -3.86 1.95 -11.00
C GLN A 325 -2.89 3.08 -11.36
N LEU A 326 -2.11 3.50 -10.38
CA LEU A 326 -1.18 4.60 -10.51
C LEU A 326 0.11 4.13 -11.18
N VAL A 327 0.63 2.97 -10.79
CA VAL A 327 1.85 2.36 -11.37
C VAL A 327 1.77 2.32 -12.90
N ARG A 328 0.63 1.89 -13.45
CA ARG A 328 0.40 1.87 -14.91
C ARG A 328 0.43 3.25 -15.57
N LEU A 329 0.00 4.31 -14.86
CA LEU A 329 0.09 5.67 -15.38
C LEU A 329 1.53 6.19 -15.35
N TRP A 330 2.32 5.75 -14.38
CA TRP A 330 3.70 6.16 -14.28
C TRP A 330 4.63 5.46 -15.24
N ASP A 331 4.36 4.21 -15.63
CA ASP A 331 5.15 3.56 -16.69
C ASP A 331 5.16 4.44 -17.97
N HIS A 332 4.03 5.07 -18.31
CA HIS A 332 3.96 6.01 -19.44
C HIS A 332 4.73 7.32 -19.20
N MET A 333 4.61 7.89 -18.00
CA MET A 333 5.32 9.14 -17.68
C MET A 333 6.84 8.93 -17.54
N GLU A 334 7.28 7.74 -17.12
CA GLU A 334 8.67 7.34 -17.05
C GLU A 334 9.31 7.25 -18.45
N GLU A 335 8.56 6.78 -19.45
CA GLU A 335 8.99 6.79 -20.86
C GLU A 335 9.23 8.22 -21.35
N THR A 336 8.27 9.13 -21.17
CA THR A 336 8.43 10.55 -21.53
C THR A 336 9.60 11.21 -20.79
N PHE A 337 9.78 10.89 -19.51
CA PHE A 337 10.91 11.42 -18.73
C PHE A 337 12.23 10.88 -19.26
N SER A 338 12.30 9.60 -19.61
CA SER A 338 13.51 8.98 -20.16
C SER A 338 13.88 9.62 -21.49
N GLU A 339 12.91 9.87 -22.38
CA GLU A 339 13.13 10.60 -23.64
C GLU A 339 13.69 12.02 -23.41
N ILE A 340 13.12 12.76 -22.46
CA ILE A 340 13.61 14.10 -22.09
C ILE A 340 15.03 14.04 -21.54
N ILE A 341 15.35 13.02 -20.75
CA ILE A 341 16.70 12.87 -20.18
C ILE A 341 17.70 12.46 -21.25
N ASP A 342 17.35 11.55 -22.15
CA ASP A 342 18.19 11.17 -23.28
C ASP A 342 18.47 12.39 -24.18
N GLU A 343 17.47 13.23 -24.48
CA GLU A 343 17.63 14.46 -25.27
C GLU A 343 18.64 15.45 -24.68
N VAL A 344 18.75 15.51 -23.35
CA VAL A 344 19.60 16.50 -22.65
C VAL A 344 20.93 15.94 -22.13
N THR A 345 21.12 14.62 -22.26
CA THR A 345 22.34 13.92 -21.84
C THR A 345 23.13 13.32 -23.01
N LEU A 346 22.54 13.25 -24.21
CA LEU A 346 23.22 13.02 -25.48
C LEU A 346 23.69 14.34 -26.12
#